data_AF-A0A2G9PQB7-F1
#
_entry.id   AF-A0A2G9PQB7-F1
#
_cell.length_a   1.000
_cell.length_b   1.000
_cell.length_c   1.000
_cell.angle_alpha   90.00
_cell.angle_beta   90.00
_cell.angle_gamma   90.00
#
_symmetry.space_group_name_H-M   'P 1'
#
loop_
_entity.id
_entity.type
_entity.pdbx_description
1 polymer ?
#
loop_
_entity_poly.entity_id
_entity_poly.type
_entity_poly.pdbx_seq_one_letter_code
_entity_poly.pdbx_strand_id
1 'polypeptide(L)'
;AKAHYNKKQVLQVLVDSIFRQLFTYGIFHADPHPGNILVLGSSKIAFLDFGIMGHLTESMREKMTMLFISFLEGDINGVADGIIDLGMTDSKDFNKELFKQDVMDRLSRYYDISLSDFKLGDAFTTVVNVARENGLSLPSNLVLLLKALVTLEGLGEMLYPRFNLVQYAKPVIKEFIRKEMSIDSMKSNLIKKAKRIRHLVSVLPEQTLNFLNKLNRGEFKVEFEHKDLESLIYQMERTSNKIVLGVLVSALIIGSGLALDLKVRTIYGIPYPSFIGFFCAAVFGLSLFRQMLRR
;
A
#
# COMPACT_ATOMS: atom_id res chain seq x y z
N ALA A 1 21.42 -11.93 -52.80
CA ALA A 1 20.46 -12.96 -53.24
C ALA A 1 19.21 -12.87 -52.38
N LYS A 2 18.03 -12.57 -52.95
CA LYS A 2 16.75 -12.61 -52.21
C LYS A 2 16.40 -14.06 -51.94
N ALA A 3 16.91 -14.61 -50.84
CA ALA A 3 16.49 -15.92 -50.39
C ALA A 3 14.98 -15.88 -50.10
N HIS A 4 14.21 -16.73 -50.80
CA HIS A 4 12.76 -16.85 -50.65
C HIS A 4 12.42 -17.60 -49.36
N TYR A 5 12.64 -16.94 -48.22
CA TYR A 5 12.26 -17.51 -46.92
C TYR A 5 10.75 -17.37 -46.69
N ASN A 6 10.14 -18.39 -46.07
CA ASN A 6 8.77 -18.31 -45.61
C ASN A 6 8.65 -17.27 -44.48
N LYS A 7 8.14 -16.08 -44.80
CA LYS A 7 8.01 -14.95 -43.86
C LYS A 7 7.21 -15.31 -42.60
N LYS A 8 6.15 -16.11 -42.72
CA LYS A 8 5.34 -16.54 -41.57
C LYS A 8 6.15 -17.39 -40.60
N GLN A 9 6.96 -18.31 -41.15
CA GLN A 9 7.80 -19.18 -40.34
C GLN A 9 8.91 -18.40 -39.63
N VAL A 10 9.53 -17.45 -40.33
CA VAL A 10 10.53 -16.54 -39.74
C VAL A 10 9.92 -15.72 -38.61
N LEU A 11 8.71 -15.17 -38.80
CA LEU A 11 7.98 -14.44 -37.77
C LEU A 11 7.66 -15.32 -36.56
N GLN A 12 7.20 -16.56 -36.77
CA GLN A 12 6.95 -17.49 -35.68
C GLN A 12 8.23 -17.76 -34.87
N VAL A 13 9.36 -18.00 -35.54
CA VAL A 13 10.65 -18.24 -34.88
C VAL A 13 11.11 -17.01 -34.08
N LEU A 14 10.87 -15.81 -34.60
CA LEU A 14 11.22 -14.57 -33.92
C LEU A 14 10.35 -14.36 -32.66
N VAL A 15 9.03 -14.49 -32.79
CA VAL A 15 8.10 -14.38 -31.66
C VAL A 15 8.42 -15.44 -30.61
N ASP A 16 8.61 -16.69 -31.02
CA ASP A 16 8.98 -17.78 -30.12
C ASP A 16 10.29 -17.48 -29.39
N SER A 17 11.30 -16.95 -30.09
CA SER A 17 12.58 -16.59 -29.50
C SER A 17 12.44 -15.50 -28.43
N ILE A 18 11.73 -14.41 -28.73
CA ILE A 18 11.53 -13.29 -27.79
C ILE A 18 10.69 -13.72 -26.58
N PHE A 19 9.64 -14.50 -26.78
CA PHE A 19 8.81 -14.98 -25.67
C PHE A 19 9.53 -16.03 -24.81
N ARG A 20 10.37 -16.91 -25.40
CA ARG A 20 11.23 -17.82 -24.63
C ARG A 20 12.29 -17.06 -23.84
N GLN A 21 12.93 -16.07 -24.46
CA GLN A 21 13.79 -15.09 -23.79
C GLN A 21 13.10 -14.52 -22.53
N LEU A 22 11.93 -13.94 -22.70
CA LEU A 22 11.16 -13.32 -21.63
C LEU A 22 10.82 -14.27 -20.48
N PHE A 23 10.19 -15.40 -20.81
CA PHE A 23 9.57 -16.28 -19.82
C PHE A 23 10.47 -17.42 -19.35
N THR A 24 11.25 -18.01 -20.25
CA THR A 24 12.13 -19.13 -19.90
C THR A 24 13.45 -18.65 -19.31
N TYR A 25 14.05 -17.62 -19.91
CA TYR A 25 15.40 -17.18 -19.54
C TYR A 25 15.40 -15.93 -18.66
N GLY A 26 14.31 -15.15 -18.63
CA GLY A 26 14.23 -13.91 -17.85
C GLY A 26 15.11 -12.79 -18.38
N ILE A 27 15.56 -12.89 -19.63
CA ILE A 27 16.31 -11.85 -20.34
C ILE A 27 15.69 -11.69 -21.71
N PHE A 28 15.62 -10.50 -22.25
CA PHE A 28 15.01 -10.30 -23.57
C PHE A 28 15.69 -9.19 -24.36
N HIS A 29 15.74 -9.38 -25.67
CA HIS A 29 16.14 -8.36 -26.60
C HIS A 29 15.07 -7.26 -26.66
N ALA A 30 15.38 -6.08 -26.15
CA ALA A 30 14.41 -5.00 -25.97
C ALA A 30 14.23 -4.13 -27.23
N ASP A 31 15.00 -4.37 -28.28
CA ASP A 31 14.89 -3.64 -29.55
C ASP A 31 14.99 -4.53 -30.81
N PRO A 32 14.02 -5.44 -31.05
CA PRO A 32 14.06 -6.39 -32.17
C PRO A 32 13.74 -5.71 -33.52
N HIS A 33 14.30 -4.54 -33.79
CA HIS A 33 14.11 -3.81 -35.05
C HIS A 33 14.75 -4.59 -36.22
N PRO A 34 14.20 -4.54 -37.44
CA PRO A 34 14.70 -5.29 -38.60
C PRO A 34 16.20 -5.17 -38.87
N GLY A 35 16.83 -4.04 -38.52
CA GLY A 35 18.28 -3.85 -38.66
C GLY A 35 19.13 -4.77 -37.78
N ASN A 36 18.57 -5.25 -36.67
CA ASN A 36 19.26 -6.11 -35.71
C ASN A 36 18.99 -7.60 -35.92
N ILE A 37 18.22 -7.98 -36.95
CA ILE A 37 17.78 -9.35 -37.18
C ILE A 37 18.29 -9.84 -38.54
N LEU A 38 19.10 -10.89 -38.52
CA LEU A 38 19.56 -11.58 -39.71
C LEU A 38 18.85 -12.92 -39.87
N VAL A 39 18.19 -13.13 -41.01
CA VAL A 39 17.53 -14.40 -41.35
C VAL A 39 18.55 -15.33 -42.00
N LEU A 40 18.95 -16.38 -41.28
CA LEU A 40 19.89 -17.41 -41.74
C LEU A 40 19.19 -18.59 -42.43
N GLY A 41 17.88 -18.73 -42.24
CA GLY A 41 17.03 -19.75 -42.85
C GLY A 41 15.58 -19.60 -42.37
N SER A 42 14.65 -20.38 -42.94
CA SER A 42 13.22 -20.29 -42.57
C SER A 42 12.92 -20.63 -41.10
N SER A 43 13.84 -21.29 -40.40
CA SER A 43 13.72 -21.61 -38.97
C SER A 43 14.90 -21.11 -38.14
N LYS A 44 15.73 -20.20 -38.69
CA LYS A 44 16.96 -19.75 -38.03
C LYS A 44 17.16 -18.26 -38.23
N ILE A 45 17.23 -17.54 -37.12
CA ILE A 45 17.53 -16.11 -37.05
C ILE A 45 18.76 -15.87 -36.18
N ALA A 46 19.43 -14.75 -36.39
CA ALA A 46 20.48 -14.25 -35.51
C ALA A 46 20.18 -12.81 -35.12
N PHE A 47 20.39 -12.49 -33.84
CA PHE A 47 20.42 -11.11 -33.35
C PHE A 47 21.84 -10.58 -33.51
N LEU A 48 21.97 -9.38 -34.07
CA LEU A 48 23.27 -8.76 -34.40
C LEU A 48 23.76 -7.82 -33.31
N ASP A 49 22.82 -7.11 -32.68
CA ASP A 49 23.07 -6.15 -31.61
C ASP A 49 22.47 -6.70 -30.30
N PHE A 50 23.07 -6.38 -29.17
CA PHE A 50 22.57 -6.69 -27.83
C PHE A 50 22.70 -5.46 -26.91
N GLY A 51 22.80 -4.25 -27.47
CA GLY A 51 22.98 -3.01 -26.73
C GLY A 51 21.77 -2.61 -25.87
N ILE A 52 20.57 -3.08 -26.23
CA ILE A 52 19.34 -2.85 -25.45
C ILE A 52 18.72 -4.20 -25.06
N MET A 53 19.03 -4.63 -23.84
CA MET A 53 18.52 -5.85 -23.23
C MET A 53 17.73 -5.51 -21.96
N GLY A 54 16.64 -6.24 -21.73
CA GLY A 54 15.89 -6.18 -20.49
C GLY A 54 16.03 -7.48 -19.68
N HIS A 55 15.74 -7.39 -18.38
CA HIS A 55 15.78 -8.52 -17.47
C HIS A 55 14.53 -8.58 -16.59
N LEU A 56 13.99 -9.78 -16.40
CA LEU A 56 12.88 -10.07 -15.50
C LEU A 56 13.35 -11.03 -14.40
N THR A 57 13.20 -10.58 -13.15
CA THR A 57 13.39 -11.45 -11.98
C THR A 57 12.36 -12.59 -11.97
N GLU A 58 12.65 -13.66 -11.24
CA GLU A 58 11.71 -14.79 -11.06
C GLU A 58 10.33 -14.29 -10.59
N SER A 59 10.30 -13.41 -9.59
CA SER A 59 9.06 -12.81 -9.08
C SER A 59 8.31 -11.97 -10.12
N MET A 60 9.02 -11.21 -10.97
CA MET A 60 8.37 -10.47 -12.05
C MET A 60 7.78 -11.42 -13.09
N ARG A 61 8.47 -12.51 -13.44
CA ARG A 61 7.94 -13.52 -14.38
C ARG A 61 6.68 -14.19 -13.83
N GLU A 62 6.65 -14.54 -12.54
CA GLU A 62 5.46 -15.08 -11.89
C GLU A 62 4.27 -14.11 -11.98
N LYS A 63 4.47 -12.83 -11.63
CA LYS A 63 3.42 -11.79 -11.73
C LYS A 63 2.95 -11.56 -13.16
N MET A 64 3.88 -11.51 -14.12
CA MET A 64 3.55 -11.42 -15.55
C MET A 64 2.74 -12.64 -16.00
N THR A 65 3.03 -13.84 -15.48
CA THR A 65 2.27 -15.07 -15.79
C THR A 65 0.81 -14.92 -15.38
N MET A 66 0.58 -14.46 -14.14
CA MET A 66 -0.78 -14.22 -13.64
C MET A 66 -1.51 -13.17 -14.47
N LEU A 67 -0.82 -12.06 -14.80
CA LEU A 67 -1.36 -11.02 -15.69
C LEU A 67 -1.78 -11.60 -17.05
N PHE A 68 -0.97 -12.44 -17.68
CA PHE A 68 -1.31 -13.06 -18.97
C PHE A 68 -2.43 -14.08 -18.85
N ILE A 69 -2.55 -14.81 -17.74
CA ILE A 69 -3.68 -15.70 -17.48
C ILE A 69 -4.97 -14.88 -17.44
N SER A 70 -5.03 -13.84 -16.60
CA SER A 70 -6.20 -12.96 -16.49
C SER A 70 -6.56 -12.32 -17.84
N PHE A 71 -5.57 -11.85 -18.60
CA PHE A 71 -5.79 -11.32 -19.94
C PHE A 71 -6.41 -12.35 -20.90
N LEU A 72 -5.90 -13.58 -20.91
CA LEU A 72 -6.40 -14.65 -21.79
C LEU A 72 -7.80 -15.15 -21.40
N GLU A 73 -8.17 -15.02 -20.12
CA GLU A 73 -9.47 -15.44 -19.58
C GLU A 73 -10.54 -14.36 -19.67
N GLY A 74 -10.18 -13.13 -20.04
CA GLY A 74 -11.14 -12.02 -20.05
C GLY A 74 -11.31 -11.34 -18.68
N ASP A 75 -10.48 -11.67 -17.70
CA ASP A 75 -10.57 -11.16 -16.34
C ASP A 75 -9.88 -9.79 -16.21
N ILE A 76 -10.65 -8.74 -16.46
CA ILE A 76 -10.16 -7.35 -16.41
C ILE A 76 -9.72 -6.95 -15.00
N ASN A 77 -10.41 -7.46 -13.97
CA ASN A 77 -10.03 -7.20 -12.58
C ASN A 77 -8.68 -7.82 -12.26
N GLY A 78 -8.47 -9.08 -12.67
CA GLY A 78 -7.17 -9.75 -12.55
C GLY A 78 -6.07 -9.06 -13.36
N VAL A 79 -6.39 -8.48 -14.51
CA VAL A 79 -5.44 -7.65 -15.27
C VAL A 79 -5.05 -6.40 -14.48
N ALA A 80 -6.02 -5.69 -13.90
CA ALA A 80 -5.74 -4.51 -13.08
C ALA A 80 -4.89 -4.87 -11.84
N ASP A 81 -5.23 -5.96 -11.14
CA ASP A 81 -4.44 -6.47 -10.02
C ASP A 81 -3.01 -6.85 -10.44
N GLY A 82 -2.85 -7.52 -11.58
CA GLY A 82 -1.54 -7.85 -12.13
C GLY A 82 -0.69 -6.61 -12.45
N ILE A 83 -1.30 -5.54 -12.95
CA ILE A 83 -0.59 -4.27 -13.20
C ILE A 83 -0.16 -3.62 -11.88
N ILE A 84 -1.03 -3.60 -10.86
CA ILE A 84 -0.68 -3.10 -9.52
C ILE A 84 0.49 -3.89 -8.95
N ASP A 85 0.47 -5.22 -9.06
CA ASP A 85 1.51 -6.10 -8.52
C ASP A 85 2.87 -5.89 -9.20
N LEU A 86 2.86 -5.54 -10.48
CA LEU A 86 4.06 -5.25 -11.27
C LEU A 86 4.55 -3.81 -11.10
N GLY A 87 3.65 -2.89 -10.75
CA GLY A 87 3.94 -1.50 -10.51
C GLY A 87 4.52 -1.22 -9.13
N MET A 88 4.96 0.02 -8.97
CA MET A 88 5.48 0.60 -7.74
C MET A 88 4.82 1.96 -7.54
N THR A 89 4.45 2.30 -6.32
CA THR A 89 3.91 3.63 -6.01
C THR A 89 4.52 4.14 -4.73
N ASP A 90 4.97 5.39 -4.76
CA ASP A 90 5.45 6.12 -3.58
C ASP A 90 4.31 6.96 -2.95
N SER A 91 3.14 7.00 -3.60
CA SER A 91 1.99 7.76 -3.14
C SER A 91 1.25 7.02 -2.04
N LYS A 92 1.11 7.67 -0.88
CA LYS A 92 0.22 7.19 0.20
C LYS A 92 -1.25 7.24 -0.20
N ASP A 93 -1.58 8.04 -1.22
CA ASP A 93 -2.94 8.29 -1.69
C ASP A 93 -3.30 7.44 -2.92
N PHE A 94 -2.49 6.42 -3.26
CA PHE A 94 -2.81 5.51 -4.36
C PHE A 94 -4.13 4.79 -4.09
N ASN A 95 -5.16 5.18 -4.83
CA ASN A 95 -6.48 4.58 -4.74
C ASN A 95 -6.59 3.38 -5.70
N LYS A 96 -6.44 2.17 -5.14
CA LYS A 96 -6.55 0.92 -5.88
C LYS A 96 -7.87 0.77 -6.62
N GLU A 97 -8.97 1.19 -6.01
CA GLU A 97 -10.31 1.01 -6.56
C GLU A 97 -10.53 1.92 -7.78
N LEU A 98 -10.08 3.18 -7.68
CA LEU A 98 -10.10 4.13 -8.80
C LEU A 98 -9.21 3.63 -9.95
N PHE A 99 -8.01 3.14 -9.64
CA PHE A 99 -7.13 2.56 -10.65
C PHE A 99 -7.79 1.38 -11.38
N LYS A 100 -8.46 0.48 -10.66
CA LYS A 100 -9.18 -0.64 -11.26
C LYS A 100 -10.29 -0.17 -12.19
N GLN A 101 -11.07 0.83 -11.78
CA GLN A 101 -12.12 1.43 -12.61
C GLN A 101 -11.53 2.02 -13.90
N ASP A 102 -10.46 2.80 -13.81
CA ASP A 102 -9.78 3.38 -14.98
C ASP A 102 -9.24 2.31 -15.94
N VAL A 103 -8.67 1.23 -15.41
CA VAL A 103 -8.22 0.09 -16.22
C VAL A 103 -9.41 -0.56 -16.91
N MET A 104 -10.52 -0.80 -16.20
CA MET A 104 -11.72 -1.39 -16.76
C MET A 104 -12.31 -0.55 -17.89
N ASP A 105 -12.46 0.75 -17.67
CA ASP A 105 -13.03 1.67 -18.65
C ASP A 105 -12.19 1.75 -19.92
N ARG A 106 -10.86 1.75 -19.81
CA ARG A 106 -9.99 1.87 -20.98
C ARG A 106 -9.73 0.55 -21.69
N LEU A 107 -9.61 -0.55 -20.94
CA LEU A 107 -9.33 -1.86 -21.51
C LEU A 107 -10.59 -2.60 -22.01
N SER A 108 -11.78 -2.26 -21.51
CA SER A 108 -13.05 -2.86 -21.97
C SER A 108 -13.21 -2.82 -23.49
N ARG A 109 -12.81 -1.71 -24.12
CA ARG A 109 -12.82 -1.51 -25.58
C ARG A 109 -12.03 -2.55 -26.37
N TYR A 110 -11.07 -3.22 -25.74
CA TYR A 110 -10.27 -4.25 -26.40
C TYR A 110 -10.83 -5.66 -26.20
N TYR A 111 -11.75 -5.88 -25.26
CA TYR A 111 -12.36 -7.19 -25.01
C TYR A 111 -13.53 -7.49 -25.97
N ASP A 112 -14.22 -6.46 -26.48
CA ASP A 112 -15.23 -6.61 -27.53
C ASP A 112 -14.61 -6.88 -28.92
N ILE A 113 -13.29 -6.72 -29.05
CA ILE A 113 -12.56 -6.96 -30.29
C ILE A 113 -12.15 -8.44 -30.32
N SER A 114 -12.40 -9.11 -31.45
CA SER A 114 -11.85 -10.45 -31.69
C SER A 114 -10.34 -10.44 -31.45
N LEU A 115 -9.79 -11.45 -30.76
CA LEU A 115 -8.34 -11.58 -30.55
C LEU A 115 -7.52 -11.48 -31.85
N SER A 116 -8.14 -11.68 -33.02
CA SER A 116 -7.54 -11.51 -34.35
C SER A 116 -7.25 -10.06 -34.75
N ASP A 117 -8.00 -9.10 -34.24
CA ASP A 117 -7.83 -7.66 -34.52
C ASP A 117 -7.23 -6.90 -33.32
N PHE A 118 -6.96 -7.61 -32.22
CA PHE A 118 -6.35 -7.07 -31.02
C PHE A 118 -4.87 -6.72 -31.24
N LYS A 119 -4.51 -5.46 -30.98
CA LYS A 119 -3.12 -4.96 -31.01
C LYS A 119 -2.52 -4.96 -29.61
N LEU A 120 -1.50 -5.80 -29.39
CA LEU A 120 -0.90 -5.96 -28.08
C LEU A 120 -0.12 -4.71 -27.65
N GLY A 121 0.52 -4.02 -28.60
CA GLY A 121 1.24 -2.78 -28.34
C GLY A 121 0.33 -1.66 -27.82
N ASP A 122 -0.87 -1.52 -28.38
CA ASP A 122 -1.85 -0.49 -27.98
C ASP A 122 -2.40 -0.75 -26.57
N ALA A 123 -2.66 -2.02 -26.24
CA ALA A 123 -3.12 -2.41 -24.91
C ALA A 123 -2.04 -2.10 -23.85
N PHE A 124 -0.78 -2.48 -24.09
CA PHE A 124 0.31 -2.14 -23.17
C PHE A 124 0.56 -0.63 -23.07
N THR A 125 0.42 0.12 -24.17
CA THR A 125 0.53 1.59 -24.14
C THR A 125 -0.57 2.19 -23.27
N THR A 126 -1.79 1.67 -23.38
CA THR A 126 -2.91 2.05 -22.50
C THR A 126 -2.60 1.77 -21.04
N VAL A 127 -2.06 0.59 -20.74
CA VAL A 127 -1.64 0.21 -19.37
C VAL A 127 -0.61 1.20 -18.81
N VAL A 128 0.41 1.56 -19.58
CA VAL A 128 1.44 2.54 -19.14
C VAL A 128 0.82 3.91 -18.85
N ASN A 129 -0.11 4.35 -19.70
CA ASN A 129 -0.78 5.64 -19.51
C ASN A 129 -1.67 5.64 -18.26
N VAL A 130 -2.50 4.60 -18.07
CA VAL A 130 -3.36 4.47 -16.88
C VAL A 130 -2.53 4.43 -15.60
N ALA A 131 -1.45 3.64 -15.60
CA ALA A 131 -0.53 3.56 -14.47
C ALA A 131 0.05 4.94 -14.13
N ARG A 132 0.58 5.66 -15.13
CA ARG A 132 1.16 6.99 -14.91
C ARG A 132 0.14 7.99 -14.36
N GLU A 133 -1.06 8.04 -14.95
CA GLU A 133 -2.11 8.98 -14.55
C GLU A 133 -2.62 8.74 -13.12
N ASN A 134 -2.58 7.49 -12.66
CA ASN A 134 -2.95 7.11 -11.30
C ASN A 134 -1.78 7.13 -10.30
N GLY A 135 -0.60 7.62 -10.69
CA GLY A 135 0.57 7.66 -9.79
C GLY A 135 1.20 6.28 -9.51
N LEU A 136 0.97 5.30 -10.39
CA LEU A 136 1.62 4.00 -10.39
C LEU A 136 2.80 4.03 -11.39
N SER A 137 4.01 3.95 -10.86
CA SER A 137 5.24 3.88 -11.66
C SER A 137 5.54 2.43 -12.05
N LEU A 138 5.83 2.18 -13.32
CA LEU A 138 6.23 0.87 -13.80
C LEU A 138 7.76 0.74 -13.83
N PRO A 139 8.33 -0.42 -13.42
CA PRO A 139 9.76 -0.68 -13.55
C PRO A 139 10.27 -0.47 -14.98
N SER A 140 11.51 0.01 -15.12
CA SER A 140 12.15 0.27 -16.42
C SER A 140 12.14 -0.95 -17.35
N ASN A 141 12.33 -2.15 -16.81
CA ASN A 141 12.26 -3.40 -17.58
C ASN A 141 10.88 -3.65 -18.21
N LEU A 142 9.78 -3.21 -17.60
CA LEU A 142 8.46 -3.33 -18.23
C LEU A 142 8.26 -2.32 -19.36
N VAL A 143 8.84 -1.13 -19.24
CA VAL A 143 8.85 -0.14 -20.32
C VAL A 143 9.67 -0.65 -21.51
N LEU A 144 10.83 -1.26 -21.25
CA LEU A 144 11.64 -1.94 -22.28
C LEU A 144 10.88 -3.09 -22.94
N LEU A 145 10.10 -3.85 -22.17
CA LEU A 145 9.25 -4.91 -22.71
C LEU A 145 8.19 -4.34 -23.66
N LEU A 146 7.49 -3.27 -23.26
CA LEU A 146 6.53 -2.60 -24.15
C LEU A 146 7.20 -2.16 -25.45
N LYS A 147 8.38 -1.52 -25.38
CA LYS A 147 9.14 -1.15 -26.58
C LYS A 147 9.40 -2.37 -27.47
N ALA A 148 9.86 -3.48 -26.90
CA ALA A 148 10.16 -4.70 -27.64
C ALA A 148 8.91 -5.27 -28.36
N LEU A 149 7.76 -5.29 -27.66
CA LEU A 149 6.51 -5.80 -28.20
C LEU A 149 5.96 -4.92 -29.32
N VAL A 150 6.00 -3.59 -29.15
CA VAL A 150 5.59 -2.63 -30.20
C VAL A 150 6.48 -2.76 -31.43
N THR A 151 7.80 -2.82 -31.25
CA THR A 151 8.74 -3.00 -32.37
C THR A 151 8.51 -4.34 -33.07
N LEU A 152 8.25 -5.42 -32.31
CA LEU A 152 7.97 -6.73 -32.86
C LEU A 152 6.63 -6.78 -33.62
N GLU A 153 5.59 -6.12 -33.10
CA GLU A 153 4.29 -5.99 -33.76
C GLU A 153 4.42 -5.22 -35.08
N GLY A 154 5.11 -4.07 -35.07
CA GLY A 154 5.38 -3.28 -36.28
C GLY A 154 6.20 -4.05 -37.33
N LEU A 155 7.22 -4.80 -36.90
CA LEU A 155 7.97 -5.70 -37.79
C LEU A 155 7.09 -6.80 -38.38
N GLY A 156 6.20 -7.38 -37.57
CA GLY A 156 5.22 -8.36 -38.00
C GLY A 156 4.28 -7.82 -39.07
N GLU A 157 3.70 -6.63 -38.84
CA GLU A 157 2.81 -5.95 -39.79
C GLU A 157 3.52 -5.61 -41.11
N MET A 158 4.77 -5.14 -41.05
CA MET A 158 5.59 -4.86 -42.26
C MET A 158 5.82 -6.11 -43.12
N LEU A 159 5.97 -7.28 -42.50
CA LEU A 159 6.24 -8.54 -43.20
C LEU A 159 4.95 -9.26 -43.62
N TYR A 160 3.89 -9.14 -42.83
CA TYR A 160 2.60 -9.78 -43.05
C TYR A 160 1.46 -8.87 -42.52
N PRO A 161 0.68 -8.21 -43.39
CA PRO A 161 -0.33 -7.22 -42.96
C PRO A 161 -1.46 -7.76 -42.07
N ARG A 162 -1.65 -9.09 -42.03
CA ARG A 162 -2.60 -9.76 -41.13
C ARG A 162 -1.90 -10.40 -39.93
N PHE A 163 -0.73 -9.89 -39.56
CA PHE A 163 0.01 -10.36 -38.40
C PHE A 163 -0.73 -9.95 -37.13
N ASN A 164 -0.79 -10.88 -36.17
CA ASN A 164 -1.37 -10.64 -34.87
C ASN A 164 -0.43 -11.21 -33.81
N LEU A 165 0.22 -10.35 -33.03
CA LEU A 165 1.24 -10.78 -32.08
C LEU A 165 0.67 -11.74 -31.02
N VAL A 166 -0.56 -11.49 -30.56
CA VAL A 166 -1.23 -12.33 -29.54
C VAL A 166 -1.39 -13.76 -30.04
N GLN A 167 -1.83 -13.96 -31.28
CA GLN A 167 -2.00 -15.29 -31.86
C GLN A 167 -0.69 -16.07 -31.94
N TYR A 168 0.41 -15.40 -32.32
CA TYR A 168 1.73 -16.04 -32.44
C TYR A 168 2.35 -16.32 -31.06
N ALA A 169 2.09 -15.46 -30.07
CA ALA A 169 2.63 -15.60 -28.72
C ALA A 169 1.84 -16.59 -27.84
N LYS A 170 0.53 -16.75 -28.07
CA LYS A 170 -0.38 -17.57 -27.24
C LYS A 170 0.12 -19.02 -27.02
N PRO A 171 0.67 -19.75 -28.01
CA PRO A 171 1.19 -21.09 -27.79
C PRO A 171 2.36 -21.12 -26.80
N VAL A 172 3.30 -20.18 -26.92
CA VAL A 172 4.49 -20.09 -26.06
C VAL A 172 4.11 -19.67 -24.65
N ILE A 173 3.19 -18.70 -24.52
CA ILE A 173 2.63 -18.30 -23.22
C ILE A 173 1.94 -19.50 -22.55
N LYS A 174 1.14 -20.28 -23.28
CA LYS A 174 0.49 -21.50 -22.74
C LYS A 174 1.48 -22.58 -22.33
N GLU A 175 2.52 -22.81 -23.12
CA GLU A 175 3.62 -23.73 -22.78
C GLU A 175 4.26 -23.32 -21.45
N PHE A 176 4.54 -22.02 -21.31
CA PHE A 176 5.14 -21.47 -20.11
C PHE A 176 4.22 -21.55 -18.88
N ILE A 177 2.95 -21.15 -19.01
CA ILE A 177 1.95 -21.27 -17.93
C ILE A 177 1.86 -22.72 -17.44
N ARG A 178 1.82 -23.69 -18.35
CA ARG A 178 1.79 -25.12 -17.98
C ARG A 178 3.05 -25.55 -17.22
N LYS A 179 4.21 -25.02 -17.58
CA LYS A 179 5.48 -25.32 -16.91
C LYS A 179 5.55 -24.71 -15.52
N GLU A 180 5.15 -23.46 -15.36
CA GLU A 180 5.09 -22.77 -14.07
C GLU A 180 4.04 -23.39 -13.13
N MET A 181 2.87 -23.75 -13.67
CA MET A 181 1.82 -24.45 -12.92
C MET A 181 2.00 -25.97 -12.82
N SER A 182 3.10 -26.52 -13.34
CA SER A 182 3.35 -27.96 -13.23
C SER A 182 3.50 -28.36 -11.77
N ILE A 183 3.04 -29.58 -11.44
CA ILE A 183 3.08 -30.11 -10.06
C ILE A 183 4.52 -30.08 -9.50
N ASP A 184 5.52 -30.30 -10.34
CA ASP A 184 6.92 -30.28 -9.93
C ASP A 184 7.41 -28.85 -9.61
N SER A 185 7.03 -27.86 -10.42
CA SER A 185 7.31 -26.44 -10.14
C SER A 185 6.59 -25.98 -8.86
N MET A 186 5.31 -26.34 -8.69
CA MET A 186 4.54 -26.03 -7.48
C MET A 186 5.16 -26.66 -6.22
N LYS A 187 5.57 -27.93 -6.28
CA LYS A 187 6.29 -28.61 -5.18
C LYS A 187 7.59 -27.89 -4.85
N SER A 188 8.39 -27.54 -5.85
CA SER A 188 9.66 -26.84 -5.64
C SER A 188 9.46 -25.47 -4.97
N ASN A 189 8.43 -24.72 -5.40
CA ASN A 189 8.07 -23.43 -4.83
C ASN A 189 7.50 -23.55 -3.41
N LEU A 190 6.69 -24.58 -3.14
CA LEU A 190 6.23 -24.93 -1.79
C LEU A 190 7.41 -25.25 -0.87
N ILE A 191 8.39 -26.04 -1.32
CA ILE A 191 9.60 -26.36 -0.55
C ILE A 191 10.43 -25.10 -0.29
N LYS A 192 10.62 -24.23 -1.29
CA LYS A 192 11.32 -22.94 -1.12
C LYS A 192 10.61 -22.05 -0.09
N LYS A 193 9.28 -21.90 -0.19
CA LYS A 193 8.47 -21.12 0.76
C LYS A 193 8.50 -21.73 2.17
N ALA A 194 8.37 -23.04 2.30
CA ALA A 194 8.46 -23.77 3.56
C ALA A 194 9.84 -23.64 4.21
N LYS A 195 10.94 -23.69 3.45
CA LYS A 195 12.30 -23.41 3.95
C LYS A 195 12.42 -21.99 4.50
N ARG A 196 11.79 -21.01 3.85
CA ARG A 196 11.80 -19.60 4.28
C ARG A 196 11.00 -19.41 5.57
N ILE A 197 9.82 -20.04 5.69
CA ILE A 197 9.04 -20.07 6.93
C ILE A 197 9.82 -20.77 8.05
N ARG A 198 10.42 -21.92 7.76
CA ARG A 198 11.26 -22.65 8.72
C ARG A 198 12.42 -21.79 9.21
N HIS A 199 13.06 -21.02 8.34
CA HIS A 199 14.11 -20.08 8.72
C HIS A 199 13.58 -18.95 9.63
N LEU A 200 12.41 -18.38 9.31
CA LEU A 200 11.77 -17.37 10.15
C LEU A 200 11.38 -17.92 11.53
N VAL A 201 10.90 -19.16 11.58
CA VAL A 201 10.57 -19.88 12.82
C VAL A 201 11.83 -20.28 13.60
N SER A 202 12.93 -20.61 12.93
CA SER A 202 14.19 -20.95 13.62
C SER A 202 14.95 -19.73 14.14
N VAL A 203 14.68 -18.54 13.61
CA VAL A 203 15.29 -17.27 14.03
C VAL A 203 14.34 -16.44 14.89
N LEU A 204 13.16 -16.97 15.21
CA LEU A 204 12.23 -16.35 16.15
C LEU A 204 12.94 -16.21 17.51
N PRO A 205 13.24 -14.98 17.96
CA PRO A 205 14.07 -14.80 19.15
C PRO A 205 13.32 -15.34 20.38
N GLU A 206 14.07 -15.88 21.35
CA GLU A 206 13.49 -16.38 22.62
C GLU A 206 12.57 -15.34 23.30
N GLN A 207 12.85 -14.06 23.06
CA GLN A 207 12.05 -12.93 23.54
C GLN A 207 10.60 -12.97 23.06
N THR A 208 10.30 -13.42 21.83
CA THR A 208 8.92 -13.49 21.31
C THR A 208 8.15 -14.65 21.93
N LEU A 209 8.81 -15.79 22.15
CA LEU A 209 8.26 -16.93 22.89
C LEU A 209 8.02 -16.55 24.36
N ASN A 210 8.96 -15.84 24.97
CA ASN A 210 8.81 -15.32 26.34
C ASN A 210 7.69 -14.27 26.43
N PHE A 211 7.51 -13.44 25.40
CA PHE A 211 6.39 -12.50 25.31
C PHE A 211 5.04 -13.22 25.23
N LEU A 212 4.90 -14.22 24.34
CA LEU A 212 3.71 -15.06 24.24
C LEU A 212 3.42 -15.80 25.55
N ASN A 213 4.45 -16.31 26.23
CA ASN A 213 4.32 -16.98 27.52
C ASN A 213 3.89 -16.01 28.63
N LYS A 214 4.44 -14.79 28.68
CA LYS A 214 4.02 -13.74 29.61
C LYS A 214 2.58 -13.29 29.37
N LEU A 215 2.15 -13.23 28.11
CA LEU A 215 0.77 -12.92 27.72
C LEU A 215 -0.18 -14.03 28.16
N ASN A 216 0.15 -15.29 27.90
CA ASN A 216 -0.64 -16.45 28.34
C ASN A 216 -0.72 -16.59 29.87
N ARG A 217 0.29 -16.13 30.61
CA ARG A 217 0.32 -16.14 32.08
C ARG A 217 -0.41 -14.96 32.72
N GLY A 218 -0.96 -14.04 31.91
CA GLY A 218 -1.59 -12.82 32.43
C GLY A 218 -0.62 -11.89 33.17
N GLU A 219 0.69 -12.10 33.03
CA GLU A 219 1.75 -11.30 33.67
C GLU A 219 1.96 -9.96 32.96
N PHE A 220 1.20 -9.69 31.89
CA PHE A 220 1.24 -8.44 31.17
C PHE A 220 0.60 -7.32 32.00
N LYS A 221 1.39 -6.72 32.89
CA LYS A 221 1.06 -5.43 33.50
C LYS A 221 1.20 -4.37 32.42
N VAL A 222 0.07 -3.90 31.90
CA VAL A 222 0.03 -2.68 31.09
C VAL A 222 0.37 -1.53 32.02
N GLU A 223 1.62 -1.11 32.01
CA GLU A 223 2.07 0.10 32.69
C GLU A 223 1.55 1.29 31.89
N PHE A 224 0.31 1.69 32.19
CA PHE A 224 -0.25 2.93 31.66
C PHE A 224 0.53 4.09 32.28
N GLU A 225 1.48 4.67 31.55
CA GLU A 225 1.93 6.04 31.80
C GLU A 225 0.76 6.98 31.54
N HIS A 226 -0.13 7.09 32.53
CA HIS A 226 -1.25 8.03 32.50
C HIS A 226 -0.71 9.42 32.84
N LYS A 227 -0.27 10.15 31.81
CA LYS A 227 0.18 11.56 31.89
C LYS A 227 -0.86 12.52 32.51
N ASP A 228 -2.09 12.07 32.75
CA ASP A 228 -3.20 12.87 33.27
C ASP A 228 -3.55 12.59 34.75
N LEU A 229 -2.90 11.63 35.42
CA LEU A 229 -3.20 11.41 36.85
C LEU A 229 -2.66 12.54 37.74
N GLU A 230 -1.49 13.07 37.43
CA GLU A 230 -0.93 14.23 38.14
C GLU A 230 -1.80 15.49 37.95
N SER A 231 -2.35 15.69 36.75
CA SER A 231 -3.23 16.82 36.46
C SER A 231 -4.58 16.69 37.18
N LEU A 232 -5.09 15.47 37.37
CA LEU A 232 -6.27 15.18 38.20
C LEU A 232 -6.01 15.45 39.69
N ILE A 233 -4.88 14.98 40.23
CA ILE A 233 -4.51 15.21 41.64
C ILE A 233 -4.39 16.71 41.92
N TYR A 234 -3.72 17.47 41.05
CA TYR A 234 -3.57 18.92 41.19
C TYR A 234 -4.93 19.67 41.13
N GLN A 235 -5.85 19.21 40.27
CA GLN A 235 -7.20 19.76 40.21
C GLN A 235 -8.04 19.42 41.45
N MET A 236 -7.85 18.24 42.04
CA MET A 236 -8.50 17.85 43.30
C MET A 236 -8.04 18.72 44.47
N GLU A 237 -6.74 18.96 44.63
CA GLU A 237 -6.21 19.83 45.68
C GLU A 237 -6.75 21.27 45.58
N ARG A 238 -6.77 21.82 44.36
CA ARG A 238 -7.30 23.17 44.10
C ARG A 238 -8.80 23.28 44.41
N THR A 239 -9.54 22.18 44.29
CA THR A 239 -10.97 22.11 44.63
C THR A 239 -11.19 21.93 46.14
N SER A 240 -10.37 21.10 46.80
CA SER A 240 -10.44 20.87 48.25
C SER A 240 -10.28 22.16 49.05
N ASN A 241 -9.27 22.98 48.73
CA ASN A 241 -9.04 24.26 49.42
C ASN A 241 -10.22 25.23 49.29
N LYS A 242 -10.94 25.21 48.16
CA LYS A 242 -12.15 26.04 47.95
C LYS A 242 -13.30 25.55 48.83
N ILE A 243 -13.46 24.24 48.99
CA ILE A 243 -14.49 23.65 49.85
C ILE A 243 -14.23 24.03 51.31
N VAL A 244 -13.00 23.85 51.81
CA VAL A 244 -12.64 24.20 53.19
C VAL A 244 -12.90 25.68 53.48
N LEU A 245 -12.47 26.57 52.58
CA LEU A 245 -12.66 28.00 52.75
C LEU A 245 -14.14 28.42 52.65
N GLY A 246 -14.92 27.76 51.78
CA GLY A 246 -16.37 27.94 51.72
C GLY A 246 -17.06 27.55 53.03
N VAL A 247 -16.70 26.40 53.61
CA VAL A 247 -17.24 25.94 54.90
C VAL A 247 -16.89 26.91 56.03
N LEU A 248 -15.65 27.41 56.08
CA LEU A 248 -15.23 28.41 57.07
C LEU A 248 -16.02 29.72 56.94
N VAL A 249 -16.21 30.22 55.71
CA VAL A 249 -17.01 31.42 55.46
C VAL A 249 -18.46 31.20 55.90
N SER A 250 -19.07 30.07 55.56
CA SER A 250 -20.43 29.73 56.01
C SER A 250 -20.53 29.65 57.54
N ALA A 251 -19.57 29.01 58.21
CA ALA A 251 -19.53 28.93 59.67
C ALA A 251 -19.38 30.31 60.33
N LEU A 252 -18.54 31.19 59.76
CA LEU A 252 -18.39 32.57 60.23
C LEU A 252 -19.67 33.38 60.06
N ILE A 253 -20.36 33.25 58.92
CA ILE A 253 -21.63 33.95 58.68
C ILE A 253 -22.70 33.49 59.67
N ILE A 254 -22.85 32.17 59.84
CA ILE A 254 -23.83 31.59 60.76
C ILE A 254 -23.51 31.99 62.21
N GLY A 255 -22.26 31.83 62.65
CA GLY A 255 -21.82 32.18 64.00
C GLY A 255 -21.96 33.67 64.29
N SER A 256 -21.65 34.53 63.32
CA SER A 256 -21.82 36.00 63.46
C SER A 256 -23.29 36.40 63.51
N GLY A 257 -24.15 35.72 62.74
CA GLY A 257 -25.59 35.91 62.76
C GLY A 257 -26.22 35.54 64.11
N LEU A 258 -25.83 34.39 64.68
CA LEU A 258 -26.28 33.98 66.02
C LEU A 258 -25.79 34.94 67.12
N ALA A 259 -24.62 35.54 66.95
CA ALA A 259 -24.05 36.49 67.90
C ALA A 259 -24.75 37.86 67.91
N LEU A 260 -25.69 38.14 66.98
CA LEU A 260 -26.43 39.41 66.93
C LEU A 260 -27.31 39.65 68.16
N ASP A 261 -27.76 38.58 68.80
CA ASP A 261 -28.62 38.65 70.01
C ASP A 261 -27.81 38.83 71.31
N LEU A 262 -26.48 38.87 71.23
CA LEU A 262 -25.63 39.07 72.41
C LEU A 262 -25.69 40.53 72.89
N LYS A 263 -26.01 40.71 74.17
CA LYS A 263 -26.03 42.02 74.85
C LYS A 263 -24.61 42.50 75.21
N VAL A 264 -23.78 42.70 74.20
CA VAL A 264 -22.40 43.19 74.34
C VAL A 264 -22.25 44.56 73.65
N ARG A 265 -21.08 45.19 73.81
CA ARG A 265 -20.78 46.50 73.21
C ARG A 265 -20.99 46.46 71.69
N THR A 266 -21.76 47.39 71.16
CA THR A 266 -22.11 47.47 69.75
C THR A 266 -21.24 48.47 69.00
N ILE A 267 -20.93 48.17 67.74
CA ILE A 267 -20.33 49.06 66.75
C ILE A 267 -21.34 49.22 65.62
N TYR A 268 -21.75 50.46 65.31
CA TYR A 268 -22.79 50.76 64.31
C TYR A 268 -24.11 49.97 64.52
N GLY A 269 -24.48 49.67 65.77
CA GLY A 269 -25.69 48.91 66.11
C GLY A 269 -25.54 47.39 66.06
N ILE A 270 -24.38 46.86 65.67
CA ILE A 270 -24.09 45.42 65.61
C ILE A 270 -23.14 45.06 66.76
N PRO A 271 -23.38 43.96 67.51
CA PRO A 271 -22.44 43.46 68.51
C PRO A 271 -21.01 43.30 67.95
N TYR A 272 -19.99 43.73 68.69
CA TYR A 272 -18.60 43.69 68.23
C TYR A 272 -18.14 42.30 67.70
N PRO A 273 -18.47 41.16 68.34
CA PRO A 273 -18.12 39.84 67.82
C PRO A 273 -18.74 39.54 66.45
N SER A 274 -20.01 39.91 66.24
CA SER A 274 -20.69 39.76 64.95
C SER A 274 -20.06 40.64 63.88
N PHE A 275 -19.68 41.87 64.22
CA PHE A 275 -19.03 42.78 63.28
C PHE A 275 -17.68 42.21 62.79
N ILE A 276 -16.85 41.70 63.71
CA ILE A 276 -15.58 41.04 63.35
C ILE A 276 -15.84 39.83 62.46
N GLY A 277 -16.76 38.95 62.85
CA GLY A 277 -17.00 37.72 62.12
C GLY A 277 -17.56 37.96 60.70
N PHE A 278 -18.45 38.94 60.50
CA PHE A 278 -18.89 39.35 59.17
C PHE A 278 -17.78 39.99 58.35
N PHE A 279 -16.92 40.81 58.97
CA PHE A 279 -15.75 41.38 58.29
C PHE A 279 -14.79 40.29 57.81
N CYS A 280 -14.45 39.33 58.67
CA CYS A 280 -13.63 38.18 58.30
C CYS A 280 -14.30 37.34 57.20
N ALA A 281 -15.61 37.06 57.31
CA ALA A 281 -16.36 36.33 56.28
C ALA A 281 -16.33 37.06 54.93
N ALA A 282 -16.45 38.39 54.91
CA ALA A 282 -16.37 39.18 53.69
C ALA A 282 -14.97 39.10 53.04
N VAL A 283 -13.90 39.23 53.84
CA VAL A 283 -12.51 39.12 53.35
C VAL A 283 -12.23 37.73 52.77
N PHE A 284 -12.61 36.66 53.47
CA PHE A 284 -12.44 35.29 52.98
C PHE A 284 -13.34 35.01 51.77
N GLY A 285 -14.59 35.49 51.76
CA GLY A 285 -15.50 35.37 50.62
C GLY A 285 -14.96 36.03 49.35
N LEU A 286 -14.38 37.23 49.46
CA LEU A 286 -13.68 37.91 48.36
C LEU A 286 -12.48 37.13 47.84
N SER A 287 -11.70 36.52 48.75
CA SER A 287 -10.58 35.64 48.38
C SER A 287 -11.08 34.41 47.59
N LEU A 288 -12.16 33.76 48.04
CA LEU A 288 -12.78 32.63 47.34
C LEU A 288 -13.25 33.04 45.93
N PHE A 289 -13.94 34.17 45.84
CA PHE A 289 -14.46 34.69 44.57
C PHE A 289 -13.33 34.98 43.57
N ARG A 290 -12.22 35.56 44.05
CA ARG A 290 -11.02 35.78 43.22
C ARG A 290 -10.39 34.47 42.74
N GLN A 291 -10.40 33.42 43.55
CA GLN A 291 -9.91 32.08 43.18
C GLN A 291 -10.82 31.36 42.18
N MET A 292 -12.10 31.72 42.09
CA MET A 292 -13.03 31.20 41.08
C MET A 292 -12.85 31.90 39.72
N LEU A 293 -12.58 33.21 39.72
CA LEU A 293 -12.37 34.00 38.49
C LEU A 293 -11.02 33.74 37.81
N ARG A 294 -9.99 33.39 38.57
CA ARG A 294 -8.71 32.90 38.01
C ARG A 294 -8.87 31.43 37.59
N ARG A 295 -9.50 31.19 36.44
CA ARG A 295 -9.41 29.87 35.77
C ARG A 295 -7.96 29.64 35.34
#